data_AF-A0A9R1CXV9-F1
#
_entry.id   AF-A0A9R1CXV9-F1
#
_cell.length_a   1.000
_cell.length_b   1.000
_cell.length_c   1.000
_cell.angle_alpha   90.00
_cell.angle_beta   90.00
_cell.angle_gamma   90.00
#
_symmetry.space_group_name_H-M   'P 1'
#
loop_
_entity.id
_entity.type
_entity.pdbx_description
1 polymer ?
#
loop_
_entity_poly.entity_id
_entity_poly.type
_entity_poly.pdbx_seq_one_letter_code
_entity_poly.pdbx_strand_id
1 'polypeptide(L)'
;MNKMILSALMATMMPLWANAQEPKSSTLPPITTDEKPFHNVDVSLTGGSTGIGFEVGTKVSNTVRLRAGLSSMPHFVHDMNFEVRVGDQPAKMYDKEGNRIETKFDKLKGHMKELTGYDVDDKLVMEGRPKFWNASLIVDVMPFTNKHWYVSAGFYWGNSRFADAEVSKGDMTTMLAVGMYDKMYEKAINNKPFYTYNDQEIYNDQIANRLVTYGRMQYYIGKFKGTDEKCYIDPDENGMIQVKAKVNRFKPYIGFGYQGRISKVEPKWKIGFDAGLLFWGGKPKVYTDRTVEHKTVDPETEIVTYSYTKEQVDMARDLYDYPKNIKHKIGLLKALVVYPVLNLKITRTF
;
A
#
# COMPACT_ATOMS: atom_id res chain seq x y z
N MET A 1 18.73 -64.43 -16.56
CA MET A 1 18.90 -64.96 -15.19
C MET A 1 18.35 -63.94 -14.20
N ASN A 2 17.47 -64.42 -13.29
CA ASN A 2 17.32 -64.10 -11.86
C ASN A 2 17.38 -62.63 -11.39
N LYS A 3 16.27 -62.07 -10.83
CA LYS A 3 15.71 -62.28 -9.45
C LYS A 3 16.60 -61.61 -8.39
N MET A 4 16.13 -60.91 -7.34
CA MET A 4 14.80 -60.69 -6.74
C MET A 4 14.86 -59.33 -5.97
N ILE A 5 13.84 -58.73 -5.33
CA ILE A 5 12.52 -59.16 -4.82
C ILE A 5 11.49 -58.03 -5.05
N LEU A 6 10.19 -58.32 -4.89
CA LEU A 6 9.09 -57.36 -4.72
C LEU A 6 8.22 -57.85 -3.55
N SER A 7 7.82 -56.97 -2.62
CA SER A 7 6.86 -57.29 -1.54
C SER A 7 6.15 -56.01 -1.07
N ALA A 8 4.88 -55.81 -1.45
CA ALA A 8 3.68 -56.09 -0.63
C ALA A 8 3.42 -54.96 0.40
N LEU A 9 2.23 -54.38 0.51
CA LEU A 9 0.88 -54.98 0.49
C LEU A 9 -0.10 -54.26 -0.46
N MET A 10 -0.86 -55.04 -1.24
CA MET A 10 -2.22 -54.70 -1.65
C MET A 10 -3.01 -55.99 -1.92
N ALA A 11 -4.32 -55.95 -1.68
CA ALA A 11 -5.32 -57.02 -1.87
C ALA A 11 -5.17 -58.31 -1.01
N THR A 12 -6.14 -58.53 -0.12
CA THR A 12 -7.04 -59.71 -0.16
C THR A 12 -8.22 -59.53 0.79
N MET A 13 -9.41 -59.24 0.26
CA MET A 13 -10.65 -59.95 0.65
C MET A 13 -11.54 -60.02 -0.59
N MET A 14 -11.81 -61.24 -1.05
CA MET A 14 -12.66 -61.55 -2.20
C MET A 14 -14.07 -61.98 -1.74
N PRO A 15 -15.06 -62.07 -2.65
CA PRO A 15 -16.47 -62.06 -2.28
C PRO A 15 -17.02 -63.43 -1.88
N LEU A 16 -18.15 -63.41 -1.16
CA LEU A 16 -19.07 -64.53 -1.01
C LEU A 16 -20.47 -64.08 -1.44
N TRP A 17 -21.05 -64.79 -2.41
CA TRP A 17 -22.41 -64.55 -2.89
C TRP A 17 -23.43 -65.38 -2.10
N ALA A 18 -24.66 -64.89 -2.10
CA ALA A 18 -25.90 -65.61 -1.82
C ALA A 18 -26.09 -66.26 -0.43
N ASN A 19 -26.86 -65.56 0.41
CA ASN A 19 -28.07 -66.17 0.93
C ASN A 19 -29.22 -65.16 0.82
N ALA A 20 -30.33 -65.55 0.20
CA ALA A 20 -31.41 -64.64 -0.14
C ALA A 20 -32.48 -64.63 0.96
N GLN A 21 -32.72 -63.47 1.56
CA GLN A 21 -33.91 -63.17 2.34
C GLN A 21 -34.23 -61.69 2.19
N GLU A 22 -35.25 -61.37 1.39
CA GLU A 22 -35.88 -60.04 1.45
C GLU A 22 -36.50 -59.86 2.84
N PRO A 23 -36.30 -58.70 3.47
CA PRO A 23 -37.46 -57.84 3.58
C PRO A 23 -37.19 -56.32 3.53
N LYS A 24 -38.18 -55.63 2.96
CA LYS A 24 -38.54 -54.22 3.17
C LYS A 24 -37.54 -53.16 2.69
N SER A 25 -37.92 -52.58 1.55
CA SER A 25 -37.68 -51.18 1.15
C SER A 25 -37.58 -50.21 2.36
N SER A 26 -36.34 -49.91 2.77
CA SER A 26 -36.06 -48.72 3.56
C SER A 26 -35.97 -47.52 2.62
N THR A 27 -37.06 -46.78 2.47
CA THR A 27 -37.06 -45.49 1.79
C THR A 27 -35.99 -44.60 2.44
N LEU A 28 -34.98 -44.21 1.66
CA LEU A 28 -34.18 -43.03 1.99
C LEU A 28 -35.15 -41.87 2.25
N PRO A 29 -34.99 -41.07 3.32
CA PRO A 29 -35.81 -39.89 3.50
C PRO A 29 -35.62 -39.01 2.26
N PRO A 30 -36.69 -38.56 1.58
CA PRO A 30 -36.56 -37.70 0.43
C PRO A 30 -35.83 -36.43 0.87
N ILE A 31 -34.85 -36.00 0.07
CA ILE A 31 -34.24 -34.68 0.23
C ILE A 31 -35.32 -33.66 -0.17
N THR A 32 -36.10 -33.21 0.82
CA THR A 32 -37.10 -32.15 0.67
C THR A 32 -36.40 -30.79 0.61
N THR A 33 -35.74 -30.54 -0.52
CA THR A 33 -35.28 -29.19 -0.91
C THR A 33 -36.46 -28.34 -1.36
N ASP A 34 -37.35 -28.02 -0.42
CA ASP A 34 -38.52 -27.15 -0.60
C ASP A 34 -38.29 -25.74 -0.03
N GLU A 35 -37.03 -25.38 0.24
CA GLU A 35 -36.66 -23.98 0.48
C GLU A 35 -36.46 -23.27 -0.85
N LYS A 36 -37.41 -22.40 -1.21
CA LYS A 36 -37.29 -21.51 -2.37
C LYS A 36 -36.02 -20.65 -2.23
N PRO A 37 -35.11 -20.63 -3.23
CA PRO A 37 -33.96 -19.75 -3.19
C PRO A 37 -34.43 -18.29 -3.14
N PHE A 38 -33.63 -17.42 -2.50
CA PHE A 38 -33.88 -15.98 -2.36
C PHE A 38 -35.02 -15.56 -1.41
N HIS A 39 -35.59 -16.47 -0.62
CA HIS A 39 -36.76 -16.19 0.23
C HIS A 39 -36.52 -15.23 1.41
N ASN A 40 -35.26 -14.93 1.77
CA ASN A 40 -34.95 -13.96 2.84
C ASN A 40 -33.88 -12.98 2.35
N VAL A 41 -34.03 -11.70 2.68
CA VAL A 41 -33.04 -10.66 2.37
C VAL A 41 -32.48 -10.09 3.67
N ASP A 42 -31.18 -10.28 3.88
CA ASP A 42 -30.40 -9.69 4.97
C ASP A 42 -29.79 -8.37 4.46
N VAL A 43 -30.13 -7.22 5.03
CA VAL A 43 -29.42 -5.94 4.78
C VAL A 43 -28.51 -5.65 5.97
N SER A 44 -27.23 -5.39 5.71
CA SER A 44 -26.22 -5.19 6.76
C SER A 44 -25.46 -3.88 6.60
N LEU A 45 -25.20 -3.22 7.72
CA LEU A 45 -24.16 -2.19 7.84
C LEU A 45 -22.91 -2.86 8.43
N THR A 46 -21.76 -2.55 7.85
CA THR A 46 -20.44 -3.07 8.24
C THR A 46 -19.48 -1.93 8.53
N GLY A 47 -18.59 -2.14 9.50
CA GLY A 47 -17.53 -1.18 9.83
C GLY A 47 -16.30 -1.89 10.38
N GLY A 48 -15.12 -1.52 9.87
CA GLY A 48 -13.85 -2.06 10.36
C GLY A 48 -12.68 -1.80 9.42
N SER A 49 -11.77 -2.77 9.36
CA SER A 49 -10.52 -2.72 8.59
C SER A 49 -10.68 -2.47 7.09
N THR A 50 -11.81 -2.80 6.46
CA THR A 50 -12.07 -2.49 5.04
C THR A 50 -12.83 -1.17 4.85
N GLY A 51 -13.02 -0.40 5.93
CA GLY A 51 -13.80 0.83 5.95
C GLY A 51 -15.23 0.62 6.46
N ILE A 52 -16.12 1.51 6.05
CA ILE A 52 -17.56 1.45 6.32
C ILE A 52 -18.25 0.98 5.04
N GLY A 53 -19.24 0.11 5.15
CA GLY A 53 -19.90 -0.45 3.98
C GLY A 53 -21.28 -1.05 4.24
N PHE A 54 -22.00 -1.30 3.15
CA PHE A 54 -23.30 -1.94 3.15
C PHE A 54 -23.20 -3.29 2.44
N GLU A 55 -23.87 -4.31 2.96
CA GLU A 55 -23.97 -5.64 2.35
C GLU A 55 -25.44 -6.07 2.24
N VAL A 56 -25.82 -6.64 1.10
CA VAL A 56 -27.08 -7.34 0.89
C VAL A 56 -26.77 -8.82 0.76
N GLY A 57 -27.38 -9.62 1.64
CA GLY A 57 -27.23 -11.07 1.69
C GLY A 57 -28.54 -11.78 1.46
N THR A 58 -28.47 -12.99 0.92
CA THR A 58 -29.65 -13.83 0.70
C THR A 58 -29.31 -15.32 0.81
N LYS A 59 -30.24 -16.10 1.36
CA LYS A 59 -30.06 -17.54 1.52
C LYS A 59 -30.41 -18.24 0.21
N VAL A 60 -29.43 -18.97 -0.34
CA VAL A 60 -29.61 -19.84 -1.51
C VAL A 60 -30.01 -21.24 -1.05
N SER A 61 -29.55 -21.64 0.15
CA SER A 61 -29.91 -22.89 0.80
C SER A 61 -29.82 -22.73 2.32
N ASN A 62 -30.29 -23.73 3.06
CA ASN A 62 -30.31 -23.77 4.52
C ASN A 62 -28.93 -23.60 5.19
N THR A 63 -27.87 -23.88 4.44
CA THR A 63 -26.46 -23.83 4.84
C THR A 63 -25.63 -22.79 4.07
N VAL A 64 -26.16 -22.25 2.95
CA VAL A 64 -25.40 -21.38 2.03
C VAL A 64 -26.07 -20.02 1.87
N ARG A 65 -25.33 -18.95 2.15
CA ARG A 65 -25.74 -17.56 1.92
C ARG A 65 -24.82 -16.92 0.89
N LEU A 66 -25.40 -16.19 -0.06
CA LEU A 66 -24.69 -15.28 -0.95
C LEU A 66 -24.75 -13.87 -0.38
N ARG A 67 -23.66 -13.12 -0.40
CA ARG A 67 -23.56 -11.70 0.00
C ARG A 67 -22.93 -10.89 -1.13
N ALA A 68 -23.51 -9.74 -1.44
CA ALA A 68 -22.92 -8.71 -2.28
C ALA A 68 -22.80 -7.41 -1.47
N GLY A 69 -21.70 -6.69 -1.57
CA GLY A 69 -21.47 -5.50 -0.74
C GLY A 69 -20.67 -4.40 -1.42
N LEU A 70 -20.70 -3.22 -0.80
CA LEU A 70 -19.91 -2.04 -1.16
C LEU A 70 -19.33 -1.45 0.13
N SER A 71 -18.01 -1.26 0.16
CA SER A 71 -17.28 -0.67 1.30
C SER A 71 -16.31 0.40 0.83
N SER A 72 -16.13 1.43 1.65
CA SER A 72 -15.21 2.53 1.42
C SER A 72 -14.53 2.91 2.73
N MET A 73 -13.20 3.09 2.69
CA MET A 73 -12.43 3.58 3.83
C MET A 73 -12.63 5.09 3.97
N PRO A 74 -13.11 5.61 5.12
CA PRO A 74 -13.13 7.04 5.36
C PRO A 74 -11.72 7.63 5.30
N HIS A 75 -11.62 8.89 4.86
CA HIS A 75 -10.36 9.61 4.85
C HIS A 75 -9.88 9.85 6.29
N PHE A 76 -8.78 9.20 6.65
CA PHE A 76 -7.97 9.56 7.82
C PHE A 76 -6.57 9.96 7.34
N VAL A 77 -5.90 10.82 8.11
CA VAL A 77 -4.54 11.26 7.84
C VAL A 77 -3.61 10.56 8.83
N HIS A 78 -2.47 10.06 8.35
CA HIS A 78 -1.43 9.51 9.21
C HIS A 78 -0.05 10.03 8.81
N ASP A 79 0.61 10.70 9.74
CA ASP A 79 1.87 11.38 9.50
C ASP A 79 3.04 10.41 9.37
N MET A 80 3.92 10.70 8.42
CA MET A 80 5.12 9.92 8.14
C MET A 80 6.31 10.84 7.98
N ASN A 81 7.29 10.72 8.88
CA ASN A 81 8.42 11.64 8.94
C ASN A 81 9.63 11.07 8.18
N PHE A 82 10.13 11.83 7.22
CA PHE A 82 11.33 11.58 6.42
C PHE A 82 12.40 12.60 6.81
N GLU A 83 13.68 12.25 6.69
CA GLU A 83 14.80 13.15 7.00
C GLU A 83 15.45 13.64 5.70
N VAL A 84 15.80 14.94 5.65
CA VAL A 84 16.46 15.57 4.49
C VAL A 84 17.93 15.11 4.38
N ARG A 85 18.47 15.07 3.15
CA ARG A 85 19.92 15.01 2.90
C ARG A 85 20.34 16.12 1.92
N VAL A 86 21.60 16.53 1.98
CA VAL A 86 22.19 17.54 1.09
C VAL A 86 23.50 16.97 0.53
N GLY A 87 23.51 16.71 -0.77
CA GLY A 87 24.48 15.80 -1.39
C GLY A 87 24.54 14.45 -0.66
N ASP A 88 25.74 14.04 -0.27
CA ASP A 88 25.96 12.81 0.49
C ASP A 88 25.71 12.91 2.00
N GLN A 89 25.61 14.11 2.56
CA GLN A 89 25.53 14.30 4.02
C GLN A 89 24.08 14.30 4.52
N PRO A 90 23.78 13.65 5.66
CA PRO A 90 22.48 13.78 6.32
C PRO A 90 22.31 15.19 6.91
N ALA A 91 21.07 15.66 7.02
CA ALA A 91 20.76 16.97 7.63
C ALA A 91 21.13 17.07 9.13
N LYS A 92 21.44 15.94 9.78
CA LYS A 92 21.98 15.86 11.13
C LYS A 92 23.20 14.96 11.17
N MET A 93 24.29 15.51 11.67
CA MET A 93 25.48 14.75 12.06
C MET A 93 25.76 15.01 13.53
N TYR A 94 26.20 13.97 14.22
CA TYR A 94 26.65 14.04 15.60
C TYR A 94 28.09 13.56 15.66
N ASP A 95 28.89 14.14 16.55
CA ASP A 95 30.24 13.64 16.82
C ASP A 95 30.20 12.32 17.59
N LYS A 96 31.38 11.78 17.91
CA LYS A 96 31.51 10.53 18.70
C LYS A 96 31.09 10.71 20.18
N GLU A 97 30.86 11.94 20.60
CA GLU A 97 30.55 12.34 21.99
C GLU A 97 29.06 12.69 22.16
N GLY A 98 28.30 12.76 21.05
CA GLY A 98 26.86 12.99 21.02
C GLY A 98 26.44 14.44 20.74
N ASN A 99 27.38 15.35 20.48
CA ASN A 99 27.06 16.75 20.18
C ASN A 99 26.69 16.91 18.70
N ARG A 100 25.75 17.82 18.40
CA ARG A 100 25.34 18.10 17.02
C ARG A 100 26.44 18.90 16.30
N ILE A 101 26.94 18.35 15.19
CA ILE A 101 27.84 19.05 14.28
C ILE A 101 27.00 19.87 13.30
N GLU A 102 27.41 21.11 13.03
CA GLU A 102 26.82 21.96 11.99
C GLU A 102 26.99 21.31 10.60
N THR A 103 25.88 21.00 9.94
CA THR A 103 25.88 20.32 8.64
C THR A 103 25.82 21.29 7.46
N LYS A 104 26.06 20.80 6.24
CA LYS A 104 25.73 21.56 5.01
C LYS A 104 24.27 22.00 4.98
N PHE A 105 23.36 21.17 5.50
CA PHE A 105 21.94 21.52 5.61
C PHE A 105 21.69 22.69 6.57
N ASP A 106 22.39 22.77 7.70
CA ASP A 106 22.20 23.85 8.68
C ASP A 106 22.58 25.22 8.11
N LYS A 107 23.72 25.29 7.41
CA LYS A 107 24.16 26.51 6.68
C LYS A 107 23.18 26.89 5.58
N LEU A 108 22.72 25.89 4.84
CA LEU A 108 21.78 26.10 3.75
C LEU A 108 20.41 26.56 4.25
N LYS A 109 19.88 25.97 5.33
CA LYS A 109 18.68 26.43 6.05
C LYS A 109 18.80 27.89 6.49
N GLY A 110 19.97 28.28 7.02
CA GLY A 110 20.25 29.67 7.37
C GLY A 110 20.10 30.63 6.18
N HIS A 111 20.76 30.34 5.06
CA HIS A 111 20.66 31.15 3.84
C HIS A 111 19.26 31.10 3.19
N MET A 112 18.56 29.96 3.22
CA MET A 112 17.19 29.87 2.72
C MET A 112 16.23 30.72 3.56
N LYS A 113 16.42 30.77 4.88
CA LYS A 113 15.66 31.67 5.77
C LYS A 113 15.99 33.13 5.51
N GLU A 114 17.25 33.47 5.30
CA GLU A 114 17.70 34.82 4.92
C GLU A 114 17.07 35.30 3.61
N LEU A 115 17.03 34.43 2.59
CA LEU A 115 16.52 34.74 1.25
C LEU A 115 14.99 34.71 1.12
N THR A 116 14.31 33.82 1.84
CA THR A 116 12.87 33.56 1.65
C THR A 116 12.00 33.98 2.84
N GLY A 117 12.60 34.23 4.00
CA GLY A 117 11.89 34.45 5.28
C GLY A 117 11.32 33.18 5.92
N TYR A 118 11.34 32.03 5.25
CA TYR A 118 10.77 30.78 5.75
C TYR A 118 11.81 29.87 6.41
N ASP A 119 11.42 29.22 7.52
CA ASP A 119 12.19 28.13 8.11
C ASP A 119 12.00 26.84 7.30
N VAL A 120 13.09 26.29 6.78
CA VAL A 120 13.15 24.99 6.09
C VAL A 120 13.38 23.90 7.14
N ASP A 121 12.46 22.94 7.32
CA ASP A 121 12.66 21.87 8.33
C ASP A 121 13.60 20.76 7.82
N ASP A 122 14.32 20.13 8.76
CA ASP A 122 15.18 18.96 8.51
C ASP A 122 14.39 17.64 8.38
N LYS A 123 13.08 17.73 8.65
CA LYS A 123 12.09 16.69 8.45
C LYS A 123 11.13 17.08 7.34
N LEU A 124 10.61 16.06 6.68
CA LEU A 124 9.48 16.14 5.78
C LEU A 124 8.38 15.23 6.32
N VAL A 125 7.27 15.80 6.74
CA VAL A 125 6.05 15.08 7.12
C VAL A 125 5.22 14.84 5.86
N MET A 126 4.88 13.58 5.62
CA MET A 126 3.89 13.20 4.60
C MET A 126 2.60 12.71 5.24
N GLU A 127 1.49 13.22 4.76
CA GLU A 127 0.14 12.81 5.10
C GLU A 127 -0.25 11.55 4.32
N GLY A 128 -0.26 10.39 5.00
CA GLY A 128 -0.83 9.16 4.47
C GLY A 128 -2.36 9.23 4.41
N ARG A 129 -2.94 9.13 3.22
CA ARG A 129 -4.39 9.21 2.94
C ARG A 129 -4.89 7.90 2.32
N PRO A 130 -5.76 7.10 2.97
CA PRO A 130 -6.38 5.94 2.35
C PRO A 130 -7.36 6.39 1.28
N LYS A 131 -7.45 5.63 0.18
CA LYS A 131 -8.45 5.85 -0.89
C LYS A 131 -9.17 4.55 -1.24
N PHE A 132 -9.20 3.60 -0.32
CA PHE A 132 -9.62 2.22 -0.56
C PHE A 132 -11.15 2.10 -0.68
N TRP A 133 -11.65 1.65 -1.83
CA TRP A 133 -13.05 1.26 -2.01
C TRP A 133 -13.13 -0.12 -2.68
N ASN A 134 -14.12 -0.92 -2.30
CA ASN A 134 -14.33 -2.25 -2.84
C ASN A 134 -15.81 -2.60 -2.94
N ALA A 135 -16.22 -3.16 -4.07
CA ALA A 135 -17.33 -4.09 -4.12
C ALA A 135 -16.90 -5.46 -3.59
N SER A 136 -17.81 -6.25 -3.02
CA SER A 136 -17.58 -7.61 -2.58
C SER A 136 -18.64 -8.56 -3.14
N LEU A 137 -18.24 -9.80 -3.42
CA LEU A 137 -19.14 -10.93 -3.65
C LEU A 137 -18.59 -12.12 -2.85
N ILE A 138 -19.36 -12.58 -1.87
CA ILE A 138 -18.93 -13.55 -0.85
C ILE A 138 -20.00 -14.63 -0.70
N VAL A 139 -19.57 -15.88 -0.64
CA VAL A 139 -20.40 -17.03 -0.28
C VAL A 139 -20.04 -17.42 1.15
N ASP A 140 -21.05 -17.49 2.03
CA ASP A 140 -20.91 -18.02 3.38
C ASP A 140 -21.48 -19.44 3.44
N VAL A 141 -20.72 -20.36 4.05
CA VAL A 141 -21.13 -21.72 4.39
C VAL A 141 -21.25 -21.84 5.90
N MET A 142 -22.40 -22.30 6.41
CA MET A 142 -22.71 -22.45 7.84
C MET A 142 -22.62 -23.93 8.28
N PRO A 143 -21.42 -24.47 8.63
CA PRO A 143 -21.24 -25.91 8.82
C PRO A 143 -21.89 -26.47 10.11
N PHE A 144 -22.22 -25.62 11.09
CA PHE A 144 -22.75 -26.05 12.39
C PHE A 144 -24.28 -25.91 12.47
N THR A 145 -24.93 -26.82 13.20
CA THR A 145 -26.38 -26.85 13.42
C THR A 145 -26.94 -25.55 14.01
N ASN A 146 -26.12 -24.79 14.77
CA ASN A 146 -26.52 -23.49 15.32
C ASN A 146 -26.63 -22.37 14.27
N LYS A 147 -26.05 -22.56 13.06
CA LYS A 147 -26.05 -21.61 11.93
C LYS A 147 -25.60 -20.18 12.29
N HIS A 148 -24.89 -20.00 13.40
CA HIS A 148 -24.34 -18.71 13.83
C HIS A 148 -22.92 -18.50 13.31
N TRP A 149 -22.13 -19.57 13.27
CA TRP A 149 -20.79 -19.59 12.71
C TRP A 149 -20.84 -19.94 11.24
N TYR A 150 -20.04 -19.24 10.44
CA TYR A 150 -19.88 -19.51 9.02
C TYR A 150 -18.44 -19.30 8.56
N VAL A 151 -18.07 -20.02 7.50
CA VAL A 151 -16.83 -19.81 6.74
C VAL A 151 -17.20 -19.02 5.49
N SER A 152 -16.47 -17.95 5.20
CA SER A 152 -16.72 -17.06 4.08
C SER A 152 -15.63 -17.23 3.01
N ALA A 153 -16.02 -17.28 1.74
CA ALA A 153 -15.11 -17.34 0.61
C ALA A 153 -15.65 -16.52 -0.56
N GLY A 154 -14.79 -15.79 -1.26
CA GLY A 154 -15.22 -14.95 -2.37
C GLY A 154 -14.14 -14.00 -2.85
N PHE A 155 -14.54 -12.81 -3.28
CA PHE A 155 -13.60 -11.78 -3.72
C PHE A 155 -14.12 -10.37 -3.43
N TYR A 156 -13.16 -9.46 -3.32
CA TYR A 156 -13.37 -8.03 -3.39
C TYR A 156 -12.86 -7.52 -4.73
N TRP A 157 -13.64 -6.65 -5.38
CA TRP A 157 -13.23 -5.93 -6.57
C TRP A 157 -13.28 -4.44 -6.26
N GLY A 158 -12.11 -3.82 -6.19
CA GLY A 158 -11.97 -2.42 -5.84
C GLY A 158 -11.03 -1.67 -6.77
N ASN A 159 -10.64 -0.48 -6.35
CA ASN A 159 -9.53 0.21 -6.98
C ASN A 159 -8.19 -0.49 -6.74
N SER A 160 -7.23 -0.16 -7.60
CA SER A 160 -5.84 -0.58 -7.45
C SER A 160 -5.07 0.32 -6.48
N ARG A 161 -5.42 1.60 -6.36
CA ARG A 161 -4.75 2.60 -5.51
C ARG A 161 -5.39 2.61 -4.12
N PHE A 162 -4.78 1.95 -3.13
CA PHE A 162 -5.39 1.77 -1.80
C PHE A 162 -5.03 2.87 -0.81
N ALA A 163 -3.84 3.46 -0.94
CA ALA A 163 -3.37 4.59 -0.14
C ALA A 163 -2.41 5.47 -0.94
N ASP A 164 -2.36 6.74 -0.54
CA ASP A 164 -1.42 7.75 -1.01
C ASP A 164 -0.64 8.32 0.16
N ALA A 165 0.53 8.89 -0.11
CA ALA A 165 1.18 9.84 0.75
C ALA A 165 1.54 11.08 -0.06
N GLU A 166 1.17 12.24 0.46
CA GLU A 166 1.42 13.57 -0.10
C GLU A 166 2.10 14.40 1.00
N VAL A 167 2.90 15.41 0.66
CA VAL A 167 3.54 16.27 1.67
C VAL A 167 2.48 17.00 2.51
N SER A 168 2.72 17.09 3.83
CA SER A 168 1.85 17.82 4.76
C SER A 168 1.81 19.32 4.45
N LYS A 169 0.68 19.96 4.71
CA LYS A 169 0.52 21.42 4.51
C LYS A 169 1.57 22.25 5.25
N GLY A 170 2.07 21.76 6.39
CA GLY A 170 3.11 22.45 7.17
C GLY A 170 4.46 22.54 6.44
N ASP A 171 4.78 21.54 5.62
CA ASP A 171 6.10 21.41 4.97
C ASP A 171 6.07 21.79 3.47
N MET A 172 4.94 22.27 2.97
CA MET A 172 4.85 22.77 1.58
C MET A 172 5.79 23.96 1.33
N THR A 173 6.03 24.81 2.33
CA THR A 173 7.03 25.89 2.27
C THR A 173 8.45 25.33 2.18
N THR A 174 8.78 24.32 2.99
CA THR A 174 10.03 23.55 2.91
C THR A 174 10.23 22.96 1.52
N MET A 175 9.21 22.34 0.92
CA MET A 175 9.32 21.80 -0.45
C MET A 175 9.49 22.87 -1.52
N LEU A 176 8.75 23.98 -1.45
CA LEU A 176 8.88 25.09 -2.38
C LEU A 176 10.31 25.66 -2.32
N ALA A 177 10.83 25.89 -1.12
CA ALA A 177 12.18 26.40 -0.91
C ALA A 177 13.25 25.43 -1.46
N VAL A 178 13.10 24.12 -1.24
CA VAL A 178 13.97 23.08 -1.83
C VAL A 178 13.88 23.08 -3.36
N GLY A 179 12.68 23.15 -3.94
CA GLY A 179 12.48 23.21 -5.39
C GLY A 179 13.10 24.46 -6.03
N MET A 180 12.99 25.62 -5.38
CA MET A 180 13.67 26.85 -5.79
C MET A 180 15.18 26.71 -5.73
N TYR A 181 15.72 26.16 -4.64
CA TYR A 181 17.16 25.90 -4.50
C TYR A 181 17.68 24.97 -5.59
N ASP A 182 17.02 23.84 -5.84
CA ASP A 182 17.40 22.88 -6.86
C ASP A 182 17.37 23.48 -8.27
N LYS A 183 16.43 24.38 -8.57
CA LYS A 183 16.39 25.12 -9.84
C LYS A 183 17.50 26.16 -9.96
N MET A 184 17.91 26.79 -8.85
CA MET A 184 19.11 27.64 -8.84
C MET A 184 20.38 26.81 -9.01
N TYR A 185 20.49 25.65 -8.35
CA TYR A 185 21.61 24.71 -8.49
C TYR A 185 21.75 24.19 -9.94
N GLU A 186 20.64 23.78 -10.56
CA GLU A 186 20.59 23.34 -11.97
C GLU A 186 21.04 24.44 -12.94
N LYS A 187 20.75 25.72 -12.64
CA LYS A 187 21.27 26.84 -13.42
C LYS A 187 22.75 27.09 -13.15
N ALA A 188 23.18 27.06 -11.89
CA ALA A 188 24.55 27.29 -11.48
C ALA A 188 25.54 26.29 -12.09
N ILE A 189 25.26 24.99 -12.01
CA ILE A 189 26.13 23.92 -12.55
C ILE A 189 26.25 23.94 -14.08
N ASN A 190 25.27 24.54 -14.76
CA ASN A 190 25.24 24.71 -16.22
C ASN A 190 25.70 26.10 -16.68
N ASN A 191 26.22 26.94 -15.77
CA ASN A 191 26.61 28.34 -16.05
C ASN A 191 25.50 29.18 -16.72
N LYS A 192 24.23 28.94 -16.35
CA LYS A 192 23.05 29.65 -16.88
C LYS A 192 22.58 30.74 -15.92
N PRO A 193 22.07 31.90 -16.41
CA PRO A 193 21.61 33.00 -15.57
C PRO A 193 20.46 32.61 -14.64
N PHE A 194 20.49 33.11 -13.41
CA PHE A 194 19.50 32.83 -12.38
C PHE A 194 18.13 33.42 -12.74
N TYR A 195 18.12 34.64 -13.25
CA TYR A 195 16.94 35.34 -13.77
C TYR A 195 17.37 36.37 -14.81
N THR A 196 16.39 36.82 -15.60
CA THR A 196 16.57 37.89 -16.60
C THR A 196 15.81 39.12 -16.12
N TYR A 197 16.41 40.31 -16.20
CA TYR A 197 15.78 41.57 -15.83
C TYR A 197 16.09 42.62 -16.88
N ASN A 198 15.06 43.19 -17.53
CA ASN A 198 15.20 44.12 -18.66
C ASN A 198 16.19 43.61 -19.73
N ASP A 199 16.01 42.36 -20.16
CA ASP A 199 16.86 41.61 -21.10
C ASP A 199 18.34 41.45 -20.67
N GLN A 200 18.72 41.87 -19.46
CA GLN A 200 20.01 41.59 -18.87
C GLN A 200 19.97 40.25 -18.11
N GLU A 201 20.86 39.35 -18.50
CA GLU A 201 21.06 38.06 -17.84
C GLU A 201 21.83 38.23 -16.53
N ILE A 202 21.19 37.95 -15.40
CA ILE A 202 21.84 38.05 -14.08
C ILE A 202 22.41 36.68 -13.68
N TYR A 203 23.73 36.57 -13.81
CA TYR A 203 24.54 35.51 -13.21
C TYR A 203 25.43 36.08 -12.10
N ASN A 204 25.74 35.28 -11.09
CA ASN A 204 26.60 35.68 -9.99
C ASN A 204 27.50 34.51 -9.61
N ASP A 205 28.78 34.60 -9.97
CA ASP A 205 29.78 33.54 -9.77
C ASP A 205 29.92 33.14 -8.30
N GLN A 206 29.81 34.08 -7.36
CA GLN A 206 29.93 33.78 -5.93
C GLN A 206 28.75 32.94 -5.43
N ILE A 207 27.54 33.25 -5.89
CA ILE A 207 26.34 32.47 -5.56
C ILE A 207 26.41 31.11 -6.26
N ALA A 208 26.74 31.07 -7.55
CA ALA A 208 26.86 29.83 -8.31
C ALA A 208 27.89 28.86 -7.71
N ASN A 209 29.10 29.34 -7.39
CA ASN A 209 30.13 28.53 -6.76
C ASN A 209 29.70 28.00 -5.39
N ARG A 210 28.97 28.79 -4.57
CA ARG A 210 28.40 28.31 -3.30
C ARG A 210 27.35 27.21 -3.51
N LEU A 211 26.43 27.39 -4.46
CA LEU A 211 25.42 26.38 -4.80
C LEU A 211 26.07 25.06 -5.22
N VAL A 212 27.03 25.11 -6.15
CA VAL A 212 27.78 23.93 -6.62
C VAL A 212 28.58 23.28 -5.47
N THR A 213 29.21 24.07 -4.60
CA THR A 213 29.97 23.57 -3.43
C THR A 213 29.11 22.88 -2.38
N TYR A 214 27.90 23.41 -2.11
CA TYR A 214 26.96 22.76 -1.19
C TYR A 214 26.40 21.47 -1.79
N GLY A 215 26.04 21.49 -3.07
CA GLY A 215 25.44 20.35 -3.76
C GLY A 215 23.92 20.32 -3.62
N ARG A 216 23.27 19.57 -4.52
CA ARG A 216 21.81 19.48 -4.63
C ARG A 216 21.13 19.03 -3.33
N MET A 217 19.93 19.54 -3.05
CA MET A 217 19.10 19.10 -1.92
C MET A 217 18.20 17.94 -2.36
N GLN A 218 18.43 16.74 -1.81
CA GLN A 218 17.73 15.54 -2.29
C GLN A 218 17.36 14.58 -1.17
N TYR A 219 16.19 13.96 -1.28
CA TYR A 219 15.72 12.97 -0.31
C TYR A 219 16.14 11.56 -0.75
N TYR A 220 17.15 11.00 -0.07
CA TYR A 220 17.58 9.62 -0.28
C TYR A 220 16.51 8.64 0.21
N ILE A 221 16.05 7.75 -0.67
CA ILE A 221 14.98 6.78 -0.37
C ILE A 221 15.41 5.31 -0.39
N GLY A 222 16.65 5.01 -0.75
CA GLY A 222 17.19 3.64 -0.79
C GLY A 222 18.17 3.46 -1.95
N LYS A 223 18.57 2.22 -2.21
CA LYS A 223 19.44 1.85 -3.34
C LYS A 223 18.75 0.92 -4.33
N PHE A 224 19.12 0.98 -5.60
CA PHE A 224 18.63 0.08 -6.64
C PHE A 224 19.25 -1.32 -6.53
N LYS A 225 18.40 -2.34 -6.50
CA LYS A 225 18.83 -3.74 -6.52
C LYS A 225 19.59 -4.05 -7.81
N GLY A 226 20.77 -4.64 -7.66
CA GLY A 226 21.63 -5.05 -8.78
C GLY A 226 22.69 -4.03 -9.17
N THR A 227 22.44 -2.72 -8.99
CA THR A 227 23.42 -1.66 -9.30
C THR A 227 24.03 -1.00 -8.06
N ASP A 228 23.40 -1.12 -6.88
CA ASP A 228 23.73 -0.38 -5.63
C ASP A 228 23.66 1.16 -5.79
N GLU A 229 23.11 1.65 -6.90
CA GLU A 229 22.91 3.07 -7.20
C GLU A 229 21.95 3.69 -6.17
N LYS A 230 22.32 4.85 -5.60
CA LYS A 230 21.48 5.57 -4.64
C LYS A 230 20.29 6.19 -5.37
N CYS A 231 19.08 5.94 -4.87
CA CYS A 231 17.85 6.51 -5.39
C CYS A 231 17.45 7.74 -4.56
N TYR A 232 17.20 8.84 -5.28
CA TYR A 232 16.83 10.13 -4.71
C TYR A 232 15.47 10.60 -5.26
N ILE A 233 14.71 11.30 -4.42
CA ILE A 233 13.50 12.04 -4.83
C ILE A 233 13.66 13.51 -4.42
N ASP A 234 13.16 14.39 -5.26
CA ASP A 234 13.07 15.84 -5.00
C ASP A 234 11.64 16.27 -5.35
N PRO A 235 11.19 17.48 -4.96
CA PRO A 235 9.88 18.01 -5.36
C PRO A 235 9.63 17.92 -6.87
N ASP A 236 8.36 17.75 -7.23
CA ASP A 236 7.85 17.85 -8.61
C ASP A 236 7.65 19.32 -9.04
N GLU A 237 7.11 19.55 -10.23
CA GLU A 237 6.80 20.89 -10.75
C GLU A 237 5.80 21.68 -9.90
N ASN A 238 5.00 20.99 -9.08
CA ASN A 238 4.05 21.60 -8.14
C ASN A 238 4.68 21.86 -6.76
N GLY A 239 5.98 21.60 -6.59
CA GLY A 239 6.65 21.67 -5.31
C GLY A 239 6.21 20.57 -4.34
N MET A 240 5.84 19.38 -4.83
CA MET A 240 5.31 18.30 -4.00
C MET A 240 6.05 16.97 -4.23
N ILE A 241 6.07 16.13 -3.19
CA ILE A 241 6.46 14.73 -3.29
C ILE A 241 5.21 13.86 -3.12
N GLN A 242 5.03 12.89 -4.02
CA GLN A 242 3.90 11.95 -3.99
C GLN A 242 4.39 10.50 -3.97
N VAL A 243 3.76 9.69 -3.12
CA VAL A 243 3.94 8.22 -3.07
C VAL A 243 2.57 7.56 -3.20
N LYS A 244 2.46 6.56 -4.09
CA LYS A 244 1.20 5.97 -4.54
C LYS A 244 1.22 4.46 -4.33
N ALA A 245 0.53 3.97 -3.30
CA ALA A 245 0.50 2.55 -2.97
C ALA A 245 -0.59 1.82 -3.77
N LYS A 246 -0.18 0.81 -4.55
CA LYS A 246 -1.04 0.06 -5.48
C LYS A 246 -1.03 -1.45 -5.23
N VAL A 247 -2.16 -2.09 -5.54
CA VAL A 247 -2.49 -3.51 -5.39
C VAL A 247 -3.39 -3.94 -6.57
N ASN A 248 -3.68 -5.22 -6.74
CA ASN A 248 -4.58 -5.65 -7.84
C ASN A 248 -6.03 -5.21 -7.55
N ARG A 249 -6.82 -5.01 -8.61
CA ARG A 249 -8.25 -4.63 -8.49
C ARG A 249 -9.09 -5.79 -7.93
N PHE A 250 -8.88 -6.99 -8.45
CA PHE A 250 -9.48 -8.24 -7.96
C PHE A 250 -8.64 -8.82 -6.82
N LYS A 251 -9.29 -9.14 -5.71
CA LYS A 251 -8.67 -9.51 -4.43
C LYS A 251 -9.44 -10.72 -3.86
N PRO A 252 -8.95 -11.96 -4.00
CA PRO A 252 -9.59 -13.13 -3.36
C PRO A 252 -9.72 -12.92 -1.85
N TYR A 253 -10.74 -13.51 -1.23
CA TYR A 253 -10.96 -13.43 0.20
C TYR A 253 -11.40 -14.78 0.76
N ILE A 254 -10.85 -15.12 1.92
CA ILE A 254 -11.33 -16.20 2.77
C ILE A 254 -11.42 -15.71 4.21
N GLY A 255 -12.40 -16.18 4.94
CA GLY A 255 -12.57 -15.83 6.34
C GLY A 255 -13.52 -16.75 7.07
N PHE A 256 -13.84 -16.35 8.28
CA PHE A 256 -14.89 -16.92 9.10
C PHE A 256 -15.60 -15.78 9.81
N GLY A 257 -16.79 -16.06 10.33
CA GLY A 257 -17.46 -15.08 11.15
C GLY A 257 -18.56 -15.70 11.99
N TYR A 258 -19.10 -14.84 12.84
CA TYR A 258 -20.18 -15.18 13.75
C TYR A 258 -21.31 -14.18 13.58
N GLN A 259 -22.56 -14.64 13.66
CA GLN A 259 -23.73 -13.79 13.60
C GLN A 259 -24.84 -14.31 14.52
N GLY A 260 -25.03 -13.62 15.65
CA GLY A 260 -26.08 -13.89 16.64
C GLY A 260 -27.28 -12.95 16.47
N ARG A 261 -28.44 -13.34 17.01
CA ARG A 261 -29.59 -12.43 17.18
C ARG A 261 -29.31 -11.48 18.35
N ILE A 262 -29.67 -10.20 18.23
CA ILE A 262 -29.44 -9.20 19.30
C ILE A 262 -30.42 -9.41 20.45
N SER A 263 -31.69 -9.70 20.14
CA SER A 263 -32.75 -9.92 21.12
C SER A 263 -33.59 -11.14 20.76
N LYS A 264 -34.16 -11.81 21.77
CA LYS A 264 -35.21 -12.81 21.59
C LYS A 264 -36.55 -12.18 21.18
N VAL A 265 -36.79 -10.92 21.58
CA VAL A 265 -38.02 -10.17 21.30
C VAL A 265 -38.07 -9.69 19.85
N GLU A 266 -36.92 -9.27 19.30
CA GLU A 266 -36.86 -8.74 17.94
C GLU A 266 -35.82 -9.50 17.08
N PRO A 267 -36.16 -10.74 16.65
CA PRO A 267 -35.21 -11.67 16.01
C PRO A 267 -34.75 -11.24 14.60
N LYS A 268 -35.32 -10.14 14.06
CA LYS A 268 -34.94 -9.55 12.77
C LYS A 268 -33.58 -8.85 12.84
N TRP A 269 -33.18 -8.33 14.01
CA TRP A 269 -31.87 -7.70 14.20
C TRP A 269 -30.82 -8.71 14.68
N LYS A 270 -29.67 -8.69 14.01
CA LYS A 270 -28.52 -9.57 14.27
C LYS A 270 -27.25 -8.73 14.37
N ILE A 271 -26.34 -9.13 15.24
CA ILE A 271 -24.99 -8.58 15.34
C ILE A 271 -23.97 -9.67 15.04
N GLY A 272 -22.84 -9.30 14.46
CA GLY A 272 -21.79 -10.25 14.13
C GLY A 272 -20.45 -9.60 13.86
N PHE A 273 -19.48 -10.44 13.52
CA PHE A 273 -18.19 -10.03 13.00
C PHE A 273 -17.79 -10.93 11.82
N ASP A 274 -17.01 -10.37 10.90
CA ASP A 274 -16.30 -11.07 9.83
C ASP A 274 -14.79 -10.91 10.09
N ALA A 275 -14.06 -12.02 10.20
CA ALA A 275 -12.61 -12.06 10.37
C ALA A 275 -11.98 -12.92 9.27
N GLY A 276 -10.94 -12.44 8.58
CA GLY A 276 -10.37 -13.18 7.47
C GLY A 276 -9.13 -12.55 6.85
N LEU A 277 -8.74 -13.07 5.69
CA LEU A 277 -7.60 -12.64 4.91
C LEU A 277 -8.06 -12.29 3.50
N LEU A 278 -7.85 -11.03 3.12
CA LEU A 278 -7.99 -10.57 1.74
C LEU A 278 -6.62 -10.67 1.07
N PHE A 279 -6.54 -11.37 -0.06
CA PHE A 279 -5.31 -11.53 -0.83
C PHE A 279 -5.21 -10.40 -1.84
N TRP A 280 -4.10 -9.64 -1.84
CA TRP A 280 -3.92 -8.51 -2.76
C TRP A 280 -3.69 -8.91 -4.23
N GLY A 281 -3.70 -10.20 -4.54
CA GLY A 281 -3.38 -10.77 -5.86
C GLY A 281 -1.89 -10.67 -6.24
N GLY A 282 -1.03 -10.26 -5.30
CA GLY A 282 0.39 -10.04 -5.51
C GLY A 282 0.99 -9.21 -4.36
N LYS A 283 2.27 -8.86 -4.46
CA LYS A 283 2.90 -7.94 -3.51
C LYS A 283 2.42 -6.50 -3.79
N PRO A 284 2.11 -5.69 -2.75
CA PRO A 284 1.85 -4.28 -2.91
C PRO A 284 3.02 -3.56 -3.60
N LYS A 285 2.70 -2.67 -4.53
CA LYS A 285 3.64 -1.82 -5.27
C LYS A 285 3.60 -0.41 -4.71
N VAL A 286 4.75 0.25 -4.59
CA VAL A 286 4.83 1.58 -3.98
C VAL A 286 5.52 2.51 -4.95
N TYR A 287 4.74 3.28 -5.70
CA TYR A 287 5.26 4.13 -6.77
C TYR A 287 5.62 5.52 -6.23
N THR A 288 6.79 6.02 -6.61
CA THR A 288 7.19 7.43 -6.47
C THR A 288 8.03 7.83 -7.67
N ASP A 289 8.21 9.13 -7.89
CA ASP A 289 8.88 9.64 -9.08
C ASP A 289 10.29 10.14 -8.66
N ARG A 290 11.32 9.35 -9.02
CA ARG A 290 12.74 9.62 -8.71
C ARG A 290 13.30 10.72 -9.60
N THR A 291 14.31 11.44 -9.11
CA THR A 291 15.13 12.31 -9.97
C THR A 291 16.26 11.48 -10.58
N VAL A 292 16.47 11.64 -11.88
CA VAL A 292 17.59 11.06 -12.64
C VAL A 292 18.43 12.19 -13.22
N GLU A 293 19.75 12.12 -13.01
CA GLU A 293 20.73 13.03 -13.59
C GLU A 293 21.21 12.50 -14.95
N HIS A 294 21.17 13.35 -15.98
CA HIS A 294 21.73 13.09 -17.30
C HIS A 294 22.86 14.06 -17.57
N LYS A 295 24.05 13.52 -17.83
CA LYS A 295 25.22 14.27 -18.27
C LYS A 295 25.32 14.19 -19.80
N THR A 296 25.01 15.29 -20.47
CA THR A 296 25.23 15.45 -21.91
C THR A 296 26.57 16.13 -22.13
N VAL A 297 27.36 15.65 -23.09
CA VAL A 297 28.57 16.33 -23.57
C VAL A 297 28.31 16.72 -25.01
N ASP A 298 28.46 18.00 -25.31
CA ASP A 298 28.42 18.51 -26.69
C ASP A 298 29.66 18.02 -27.45
N PRO A 299 29.50 17.29 -28.58
CA PRO A 299 30.63 16.74 -29.33
C PRO A 299 31.46 17.80 -30.10
N GLU A 300 30.93 19.02 -30.30
CA GLU A 300 31.63 20.09 -31.02
C GLU A 300 32.30 21.09 -30.07
N THR A 301 31.70 21.34 -28.90
CA THR A 301 32.20 22.34 -27.93
C THR A 301 32.84 21.77 -26.67
N GLU A 302 32.77 20.44 -26.47
CA GLU A 302 33.13 19.72 -25.24
C GLU A 302 32.39 20.20 -23.97
N ILE A 303 31.39 21.07 -24.10
CA ILE A 303 30.64 21.62 -22.97
C ILE A 303 29.79 20.51 -22.34
N VAL A 304 29.98 20.33 -21.04
CA VAL A 304 29.19 19.42 -20.20
C VAL A 304 27.92 20.13 -19.74
N THR A 305 26.76 19.58 -20.07
CA THR A 305 25.46 20.02 -19.56
C THR A 305 24.82 18.94 -18.71
N TYR A 306 24.35 19.32 -17.52
CA TYR A 306 23.58 18.48 -16.62
C TYR A 306 22.09 18.78 -16.76
N SER A 307 21.26 17.76 -16.96
CA SER A 307 19.80 17.90 -16.97
C SER A 307 19.16 16.85 -16.08
N TYR A 308 17.97 17.15 -15.57
CA TYR A 308 17.32 16.32 -14.55
C TYR A 308 15.89 15.96 -14.93
N THR A 309 15.59 14.67 -15.01
CA THR A 309 14.26 14.15 -15.37
C THR A 309 13.63 13.39 -14.22
N LYS A 310 12.29 13.33 -14.18
CA LYS A 310 11.55 12.46 -13.26
C LYS A 310 11.24 11.11 -13.89
N GLU A 311 11.50 10.02 -13.17
CA GLU A 311 11.19 8.65 -13.61
C GLU A 311 10.44 7.89 -12.50
N GLN A 312 9.39 7.16 -12.85
CA GLN A 312 8.60 6.40 -11.87
C GLN A 312 9.30 5.09 -11.45
N VAL A 313 9.60 4.96 -10.15
CA VAL A 313 10.19 3.76 -9.54
C VAL A 313 9.19 3.05 -8.62
N ASP A 314 9.17 1.70 -8.61
CA ASP A 314 8.47 0.93 -7.59
C ASP A 314 9.40 0.70 -6.40
N MET A 315 9.31 1.57 -5.38
CA MET A 315 10.11 1.51 -4.17
C MET A 315 10.11 0.12 -3.54
N ALA A 316 8.99 -0.61 -3.55
CA ALA A 316 8.87 -1.90 -2.90
C ALA A 316 9.56 -3.03 -3.70
N ARG A 317 9.50 -2.97 -5.04
CA ARG A 317 10.12 -3.95 -5.93
C ARG A 317 11.60 -3.67 -6.16
N ASP A 318 11.94 -2.43 -6.49
CA ASP A 318 13.22 -2.08 -7.13
C ASP A 318 14.30 -1.63 -6.14
N LEU A 319 13.88 -1.11 -4.98
CA LEU A 319 14.80 -0.59 -3.98
C LEU A 319 15.09 -1.57 -2.81
N TYR A 320 16.23 -1.35 -2.17
CA TYR A 320 16.64 -1.90 -0.88
C TYR A 320 17.39 -0.83 -0.06
N ASP A 321 17.92 -1.21 1.11
CA ASP A 321 18.70 -0.33 2.01
C ASP A 321 18.06 1.05 2.30
N TYR A 322 16.77 1.03 2.64
CA TYR A 322 16.02 2.22 3.02
C TYR A 322 16.56 2.87 4.31
N PRO A 323 16.45 4.20 4.44
CA PRO A 323 16.54 4.90 5.73
C PRO A 323 15.71 4.21 6.82
N LYS A 324 16.21 4.22 8.07
CA LYS A 324 15.58 3.53 9.22
C LYS A 324 14.08 3.84 9.34
N ASN A 325 13.70 5.10 9.14
CA ASN A 325 12.34 5.62 9.29
C ASN A 325 11.36 5.03 8.25
N ILE A 326 11.86 4.66 7.07
CA ILE A 326 11.08 4.09 5.96
C ILE A 326 11.15 2.54 5.97
N LYS A 327 12.30 1.99 6.37
CA LYS A 327 12.64 0.56 6.31
C LYS A 327 11.58 -0.34 6.93
N HIS A 328 11.06 0.02 8.11
CA HIS A 328 10.02 -0.78 8.78
C HIS A 328 8.68 -0.72 8.03
N LYS A 329 8.22 0.47 7.62
CA LYS A 329 6.95 0.66 6.90
C LYS A 329 6.96 -0.09 5.56
N ILE A 330 8.04 0.02 4.79
CA ILE A 330 8.21 -0.71 3.53
C ILE A 330 8.41 -2.21 3.76
N GLY A 331 9.14 -2.63 4.80
CA GLY A 331 9.28 -4.05 5.15
C GLY A 331 7.94 -4.72 5.45
N LEU A 332 7.09 -4.06 6.24
CA LEU A 332 5.72 -4.48 6.55
C LEU A 332 4.85 -4.55 5.28
N LEU A 333 4.93 -3.55 4.39
CA LEU A 333 4.24 -3.58 3.09
C LEU A 333 4.71 -4.73 2.17
N LYS A 334 6.01 -5.06 2.15
CA LYS A 334 6.54 -6.19 1.38
C LYS A 334 6.10 -7.56 1.94
N ALA A 335 5.86 -7.66 3.25
CA ALA A 335 5.38 -8.87 3.91
C ALA A 335 3.85 -9.07 3.74
N LEU A 336 3.07 -7.99 3.64
CA LEU A 336 1.63 -8.01 3.43
C LEU A 336 1.24 -8.43 2.00
N VAL A 337 1.38 -9.71 1.67
CA VAL A 337 0.69 -10.35 0.52
C VAL A 337 -0.82 -10.49 0.80
N VAL A 338 -1.17 -10.61 2.07
CA VAL A 338 -2.54 -10.61 2.60
C VAL A 338 -2.80 -9.36 3.43
N TYR A 339 -4.05 -8.91 3.42
CA TYR A 339 -4.58 -7.88 4.30
C TYR A 339 -5.49 -8.55 5.34
N PRO A 340 -5.23 -8.38 6.64
CA PRO A 340 -6.13 -8.88 7.67
C PRO A 340 -7.43 -8.07 7.64
N VAL A 341 -8.54 -8.78 7.45
CA VAL A 341 -9.89 -8.23 7.51
C VAL A 341 -10.48 -8.55 8.87
N LEU A 342 -10.87 -7.52 9.62
CA LEU A 342 -11.78 -7.59 10.74
C LEU A 342 -12.84 -6.50 10.59
N ASN A 343 -14.11 -6.91 10.50
CA ASN A 343 -15.26 -6.02 10.39
C ASN A 343 -16.33 -6.42 11.40
N LEU A 344 -16.93 -5.44 12.07
CA LEU A 344 -18.18 -5.61 12.83
C LEU A 344 -19.37 -5.40 11.89
N LYS A 345 -20.47 -6.09 12.15
CA LYS A 345 -21.70 -5.94 11.37
C LYS A 345 -22.98 -5.96 12.18
N ILE A 346 -23.93 -5.16 11.73
CA ILE A 346 -25.32 -5.14 12.19
C ILE A 346 -26.19 -5.44 10.99
N THR A 347 -27.02 -6.48 11.09
CA THR A 347 -27.88 -6.96 10.00
C THR A 347 -29.34 -6.92 10.41
N ARG A 348 -30.21 -6.52 9.49
CA ARG A 348 -31.66 -6.66 9.57
C ARG A 348 -32.15 -7.62 8.50
N THR A 349 -32.88 -8.65 8.91
CA THR A 349 -33.57 -9.58 7.99
C THR A 349 -34.97 -9.06 7.68
N PHE A 350 -35.33 -9.14 6.40
CA PHE A 350 -36.66 -8.87 5.87
C PHE A 350 -37.30 -10.18 5.40
#